data_AF-A0A0M0WXH8-F1
#
_entry.id   AF-A0A0M0WXH8-F1
#
_cell.length_a   1.000
_cell.length_b   1.000
_cell.length_c   1.000
_cell.angle_alpha   90.00
_cell.angle_beta   90.00
_cell.angle_gamma   90.00
#
_symmetry.space_group_name_H-M   'P 1'
#
loop_
_entity.id
_entity.type
_entity.pdbx_description
1 polymer ?
#
loop_
_entity_poly.entity_id
_entity_poly.type
_entity_poly.pdbx_seq_one_letter_code
_entity_poly.pdbx_strand_id
1 'polypeptide(L)'
;MVKLVLQITSMILIVAAIIFALSQISSLKEEREDMKYWEKAAHKHYDNNLIEEKYFVLKDAYTTHFTTTLVSAISIVLTGIFFLAIAKIISLLQEISLKVNRKPQEEEFELLN
;
A
#
# COMPACT_ATOMS: atom_id res chain seq x y z
N MET A 1 1.07 -15.63 19.71
CA MET A 1 0.16 -15.93 18.57
C MET A 1 -0.22 -14.66 17.80
N VAL A 2 -0.82 -13.65 18.44
CA VAL A 2 -1.27 -12.39 17.78
C VAL A 2 -0.16 -11.65 17.00
N LYS A 3 1.05 -11.50 17.56
CA LYS A 3 2.20 -10.89 16.87
C LYS A 3 2.50 -11.55 15.52
N LEU A 4 2.53 -12.88 15.49
CA LEU A 4 2.86 -13.66 14.30
C LEU A 4 1.77 -13.53 13.23
N VAL A 5 0.50 -13.50 13.64
CA VAL A 5 -0.63 -13.22 12.74
C VAL A 5 -0.49 -11.84 12.10
N LEU A 6 -0.18 -10.79 12.88
CA LEU A 6 0.02 -9.43 12.36
C LEU A 6 1.16 -9.35 11.34
N GLN A 7 2.27 -10.05 11.58
CA GLN A 7 3.40 -10.10 10.66
C GLN A 7 3.05 -10.79 9.35
N ILE A 8 2.38 -11.94 9.40
CA ILE A 8 1.95 -12.70 8.21
C ILE A 8 0.92 -11.88 7.41
N THR A 9 -0.09 -11.34 8.07
CA THR A 9 -1.13 -10.52 7.42
C THR A 9 -0.50 -9.30 6.73
N SER A 10 0.45 -8.63 7.39
CA SER A 10 1.17 -7.53 6.76
C SER A 10 1.91 -7.95 5.49
N MET A 11 2.64 -9.07 5.54
CA MET A 11 3.38 -9.57 4.39
C MET A 11 2.43 -9.90 3.23
N ILE A 12 1.29 -10.53 3.52
CA ILE A 12 0.24 -10.81 2.53
C ILE A 12 -0.29 -9.51 1.91
N LEU A 13 -0.57 -8.48 2.72
CA LEU A 13 -1.07 -7.19 2.23
C LEU A 13 -0.07 -6.51 1.29
N ILE A 14 1.22 -6.50 1.65
CA ILE A 14 2.27 -5.90 0.82
C ILE A 14 2.38 -6.65 -0.52
N VAL A 15 2.41 -7.99 -0.49
CA VAL A 15 2.45 -8.80 -1.71
C VAL A 15 1.21 -8.59 -2.57
N ALA A 16 0.02 -8.55 -1.95
CA ALA A 16 -1.24 -8.29 -2.64
C ALA A 16 -1.25 -6.90 -3.30
N ALA A 17 -0.73 -5.87 -2.64
CA ALA A 17 -0.61 -4.53 -3.21
C ALA A 17 0.30 -4.51 -4.46
N ILE A 18 1.42 -5.23 -4.41
CA ILE A 18 2.34 -5.35 -5.55
C ILE A 18 1.66 -6.05 -6.72
N ILE A 19 1.02 -7.20 -6.48
CA ILE A 19 0.31 -7.96 -7.52
C ILE A 19 -0.82 -7.12 -8.11
N PHE A 20 -1.59 -6.44 -7.27
CA PHE A 20 -2.64 -5.52 -7.69
C PHE A 20 -2.08 -4.43 -8.60
N ALA A 21 -1.05 -3.70 -8.16
CA ALA A 21 -0.45 -2.63 -8.97
C ALA A 21 0.07 -3.15 -10.32
N LEU A 22 0.77 -4.30 -10.34
CA LEU A 22 1.26 -4.92 -11.57
C LEU A 22 0.14 -5.30 -12.52
N SER A 23 -0.99 -5.82 -12.00
CA SER A 23 -2.14 -6.21 -12.82
C SER A 23 -2.78 -5.02 -13.57
N GLN A 24 -2.70 -3.81 -13.01
CA GLN A 24 -3.29 -2.61 -13.60
C GLN A 24 -2.40 -1.95 -14.66
N ILE A 25 -1.12 -2.32 -14.77
CA ILE A 25 -0.15 -1.68 -15.68
C ILE A 25 -0.61 -1.74 -17.14
N SER A 26 -1.09 -2.90 -17.59
CA SER A 26 -1.48 -3.08 -18.99
C SER A 26 -2.65 -2.18 -19.38
N SER A 27 -3.71 -2.16 -18.56
CA SER A 27 -4.90 -1.34 -18.79
C SER A 27 -4.58 0.16 -18.72
N LEU A 28 -3.83 0.59 -17.70
CA LEU A 28 -3.42 2.00 -17.60
C LEU A 28 -2.52 2.45 -18.75
N LYS A 29 -1.70 1.53 -19.30
CA LYS A 29 -0.87 1.82 -20.46
C LYS A 29 -1.72 2.02 -21.70
N GLU A 30 -2.69 1.15 -21.95
CA GLU A 30 -3.63 1.25 -23.07
C GLU A 30 -4.41 2.56 -23.02
N GLU A 31 -5.03 2.88 -21.87
CA GLU A 31 -5.76 4.14 -21.67
C GLU A 31 -4.88 5.38 -21.91
N ARG A 32 -3.62 5.32 -21.49
CA ARG A 32 -2.66 6.41 -21.70
C ARG A 32 -2.32 6.58 -23.18
N GLU A 33 -2.18 5.48 -23.92
CA GLU A 33 -1.88 5.51 -25.36
C GLU A 33 -3.06 6.08 -26.14
N ASP A 34 -4.28 5.65 -25.82
CA ASP A 34 -5.52 6.19 -26.39
C ASP A 34 -5.69 7.68 -26.09
N MET A 35 -5.52 8.09 -24.83
CA MET A 35 -5.58 9.50 -24.43
C MET A 35 -4.59 10.34 -25.24
N LYS A 36 -3.34 9.87 -25.41
CA LYS A 36 -2.31 10.57 -26.20
C LYS A 36 -2.63 10.64 -27.69
N TYR A 37 -3.28 9.62 -28.24
CA TYR A 37 -3.74 9.66 -29.62
C TYR A 37 -4.76 10.78 -29.81
N TRP A 38 -5.77 10.83 -28.93
CA TRP A 38 -6.83 11.84 -29.00
C TRP A 38 -6.35 13.25 -28.64
N GLU A 39 -5.37 13.37 -27.75
CA GLU A 39 -4.69 14.65 -27.48
C GLU A 39 -4.05 15.23 -28.76
N LYS A 40 -3.34 14.38 -29.52
CA LYS A 40 -2.73 14.79 -30.79
C LYS A 40 -3.78 15.12 -31.85
N ALA A 41 -4.91 14.40 -31.86
CA ALA A 41 -6.00 14.68 -32.79
C ALA A 41 -6.68 16.02 -32.48
N ALA A 42 -6.98 16.30 -31.19
CA ALA A 42 -7.57 17.56 -30.74
C ALA A 42 -6.65 18.74 -31.05
N HIS A 43 -5.33 18.57 -30.88
CA HIS A 43 -4.37 19.62 -31.21
C HIS A 43 -4.30 19.93 -32.72
N LYS A 44 -4.53 18.93 -33.58
CA LYS A 44 -4.52 19.11 -35.05
C LYS A 44 -5.85 19.64 -35.61
N HIS A 45 -6.95 19.38 -34.92
CA HIS A 45 -8.32 19.71 -35.34
C HIS A 45 -9.02 20.52 -34.24
N TYR A 46 -8.42 21.66 -33.89
CA TYR A 46 -8.87 22.51 -32.77
C TYR A 46 -10.27 23.12 -32.99
N ASP A 47 -10.74 23.13 -34.23
CA ASP A 47 -12.09 23.55 -34.61
C ASP A 47 -13.16 22.46 -34.44
N ASN A 48 -12.77 21.23 -34.08
CA ASN A 48 -13.67 20.10 -33.93
C ASN A 48 -13.92 19.74 -32.45
N ASN A 49 -14.99 20.30 -31.90
CA ASN A 49 -15.41 20.09 -30.51
C ASN A 49 -15.65 18.62 -30.15
N LEU A 50 -16.03 17.76 -31.09
CA LEU A 50 -16.26 16.32 -30.82
C LEU A 50 -14.95 15.58 -30.52
N ILE A 51 -13.86 15.99 -31.19
CA ILE A 51 -12.52 15.40 -30.97
C ILE A 51 -11.97 15.87 -29.62
N GLU A 52 -12.18 17.15 -29.30
CA GLU A 52 -11.79 17.72 -28.02
C GLU A 52 -12.56 17.10 -26.84
N GLU A 53 -13.88 16.95 -26.95
CA GLU A 53 -14.71 16.27 -25.95
C GLU A 53 -14.26 14.83 -25.73
N LYS A 54 -13.98 14.09 -26.82
CA LYS A 54 -13.48 12.72 -26.73
C LYS A 54 -12.14 12.64 -25.98
N TYR A 55 -11.23 13.58 -26.23
CA TYR A 55 -9.97 13.66 -25.48
C TYR A 55 -10.21 13.88 -23.99
N PHE A 56 -11.06 14.84 -23.61
CA PHE A 56 -11.33 15.13 -22.21
C PHE A 56 -11.96 13.95 -21.47
N VAL A 57 -12.91 13.25 -22.09
CA VAL A 57 -13.52 12.04 -21.50
C VAL A 57 -12.47 10.96 -21.24
N LEU A 58 -11.57 10.71 -22.20
CA LEU A 58 -10.51 9.71 -22.04
C LEU A 58 -9.45 10.13 -21.01
N LYS A 59 -9.14 11.42 -20.95
CA LYS A 59 -8.22 11.99 -19.96
C LYS A 59 -8.77 11.83 -18.54
N ASP A 60 -10.05 12.11 -18.34
CA ASP A 60 -10.70 11.97 -17.03
C ASP A 60 -10.78 10.50 -16.61
N ALA A 61 -11.10 9.59 -17.55
CA ALA A 61 -11.08 8.16 -17.30
C ALA A 61 -9.69 7.68 -16.86
N TYR A 62 -8.65 7.97 -17.66
CA TYR A 62 -7.26 7.61 -17.34
C TYR A 62 -6.82 8.19 -15.99
N THR A 63 -7.11 9.46 -15.74
CA THR A 63 -6.70 10.14 -14.50
C THR A 63 -7.39 9.50 -13.29
N THR A 64 -8.68 9.19 -13.41
CA THR A 64 -9.47 8.53 -12.36
C THR A 64 -8.96 7.12 -12.07
N HIS A 65 -8.74 6.31 -13.11
CA HIS A 65 -8.24 4.95 -12.95
C HIS A 65 -6.82 4.93 -12.38
N PHE A 66 -5.94 5.80 -12.87
CA PHE A 66 -4.58 5.95 -12.34
C PHE A 66 -4.60 6.35 -10.87
N THR A 67 -5.40 7.36 -10.51
CA THR A 67 -5.48 7.87 -9.14
C THR A 67 -6.04 6.81 -8.19
N THR A 68 -7.14 6.16 -8.58
CA THR A 68 -7.76 5.08 -7.80
C THR A 68 -6.79 3.92 -7.58
N THR A 69 -6.08 3.49 -8.63
CA THR A 69 -5.07 2.42 -8.55
C THR A 69 -3.96 2.80 -7.58
N LEU A 70 -3.42 4.01 -7.71
CA LEU A 70 -2.32 4.49 -6.88
C LEU A 70 -2.73 4.62 -5.41
N VAL A 71 -3.86 5.27 -5.14
CA VAL A 71 -4.40 5.44 -3.78
C VAL A 71 -4.67 4.08 -3.16
N SER A 72 -5.29 3.16 -3.89
CA SER A 72 -5.59 1.81 -3.38
C SER A 72 -4.31 1.04 -3.03
N ALA A 73 -3.31 1.04 -3.93
CA ALA A 73 -2.04 0.37 -3.68
C ALA A 73 -1.32 0.97 -2.45
N ILE A 74 -1.26 2.30 -2.34
CA ILE A 74 -0.65 2.99 -1.20
C ILE A 74 -1.40 2.66 0.10
N SER A 75 -2.74 2.70 0.10
CA SER A 75 -3.55 2.40 1.28
C SER A 75 -3.33 0.97 1.79
N ILE A 76 -3.23 -0.01 0.89
CA ILE A 76 -2.95 -1.41 1.26
C ILE A 76 -1.55 -1.53 1.87
N VAL A 77 -0.54 -0.91 1.26
CA VAL A 77 0.84 -0.91 1.78
C VAL A 77 0.91 -0.25 3.16
N LEU A 78 0.30 0.92 3.34
CA LEU A 78 0.26 1.62 4.63
C LEU A 78 -0.42 0.78 5.71
N THR A 79 -1.50 0.08 5.37
CA THR A 79 -2.17 -0.85 6.29
C THR A 79 -1.24 -2.00 6.69
N GLY A 80 -0.50 -2.56 5.74
CA GLY A 80 0.53 -3.57 6.03
C GLY A 80 1.62 -3.04 6.97
N ILE A 81 2.16 -1.84 6.70
CA ILE A 81 3.18 -1.20 7.55
C ILE A 81 2.62 -0.97 8.97
N PHE A 82 1.38 -0.51 9.08
CA PHE A 82 0.72 -0.28 10.37
C PHE A 82 0.65 -1.57 11.22
N PHE A 83 0.29 -2.71 10.60
CA PHE A 83 0.29 -4.00 11.31
C PHE A 83 1.68 -4.44 11.76
N LEU A 84 2.74 -4.17 10.98
CA LEU A 84 4.13 -4.43 11.41
C LEU A 84 4.51 -3.57 12.60
N ALA A 85 4.11 -2.29 12.60
CA ALA A 85 4.37 -1.39 13.72
C ALA A 85 3.71 -1.92 15.01
N ILE A 86 2.45 -2.35 14.95
CA ILE A 86 1.78 -2.97 16.10
C ILE A 86 2.50 -4.23 16.56
N ALA A 87 2.87 -5.12 15.63
CA ALA A 87 3.60 -6.34 15.96
C ALA A 87 4.94 -6.04 16.67
N LYS A 88 5.61 -4.95 16.28
CA LYS A 88 6.85 -4.49 16.92
C LYS A 88 6.60 -3.96 18.33
N ILE A 89 5.56 -3.14 18.53
CA ILE A 89 5.16 -2.64 19.85
C ILE A 89 4.85 -3.81 20.80
N ILE A 90 4.08 -4.81 20.34
CA ILE A 90 3.78 -6.01 21.13
C ILE A 90 5.07 -6.74 21.53
N SER A 91 6.03 -6.88 20.62
CA SER A 91 7.33 -7.51 20.93
C SER A 91 8.07 -6.77 22.04
N LEU A 92 8.15 -5.45 21.95
CA LEU A 92 8.83 -4.63 22.94
C LEU A 92 8.15 -4.72 24.31
N LEU A 93 6.81 -4.73 24.37
CA LEU A 93 6.06 -4.90 25.61
C LEU A 93 6.31 -6.28 26.24
N GLN A 94 6.36 -7.34 25.43
CA GLN A 94 6.70 -8.69 25.91
C GLN A 94 8.12 -8.75 26.46
N GLU A 95 9.09 -8.14 25.77
CA GLU A 95 10.48 -8.07 26.23
C GLU A 95 10.61 -7.30 27.56
N ILE A 96 9.89 -6.19 27.72
CA ILE A 96 9.85 -5.41 28.98
C ILE A 96 9.22 -6.24 30.09
N SER A 97 8.06 -6.86 29.85
CA SER A 97 7.36 -7.68 30.85
C SER A 97 8.23 -8.85 31.33
N LEU A 98 8.95 -9.52 30.43
CA LEU A 98 9.88 -10.59 30.79
C LEU A 98 11.05 -10.08 31.65
N LYS A 99 11.60 -8.91 31.32
CA LYS A 99 12.68 -8.29 32.12
C LYS A 99 12.22 -7.88 33.51
N VAL A 100 10.99 -7.40 33.65
CA VAL A 100 10.41 -7.02 34.95
C VAL A 100 10.12 -8.26 35.80
N ASN A 101 9.56 -9.32 35.21
CA ASN A 101 9.23 -10.55 35.93
C ASN A 101 10.46 -11.40 36.35
N ARG A 102 11.63 -11.21 35.74
CA ARG A 102 12.87 -11.90 36.16
C ARG A 102 13.55 -11.27 37.38
N LYS A 103 13.12 -10.08 37.82
CA LYS A 103 13.90 -9.26 38.78
C LYS A 103 13.77 -9.54 40.29
N PRO A 104 12.93 -10.44 40.84
CA PRO A 104 13.01 -10.72 42.27
C PRO A 104 13.41 -12.15 42.68
N GLN A 105 13.76 -13.06 41.76
CA GLN A 105 14.17 -14.42 42.16
C GLN A 105 15.67 -14.68 42.16
N GLU A 106 16.48 -14.00 41.35
CA GLU A 106 17.95 -14.22 41.37
C GLU A 106 18.63 -13.63 42.62
N GLU A 107 18.12 -12.52 43.17
CA GLU A 107 18.69 -11.91 44.38
C GLU A 107 18.33 -12.64 45.69
N GLU A 108 17.23 -13.41 45.74
CA GLU A 108 16.89 -14.21 46.94
C GLU A 108 17.70 -15.52 47.04
N PHE A 109 18.16 -16.09 45.92
CA PHE A 109 18.98 -17.31 45.95
C PHE A 109 20.47 -17.04 46.20
N GLU A 110 20.99 -15.85 45.88
CA GLU A 110 22.37 -15.46 46.22
C GLU A 110 22.55 -15.09 47.70
N LEU A 111 21.49 -14.70 48.41
CA LEU A 111 21.53 -14.38 49.83
C LEU A 111 21.33 -15.60 50.75
N LEU A 112 21.06 -16.78 50.18
CA LEU A 112 20.83 -18.04 50.90
C LEU A 112 21.97 -19.06 50.77
N ASN A 113 23.11 -18.69 50.16
CA ASN A 113 24.27 -19.58 49.97
C ASN A 113 25.54 -19.04 50.64
#